data_AF-A0A8X6NLW7-F1
#
_entry.id   AF-A0A8X6NLW7-F1
#
_cell.length_a   1.000
_cell.length_b   1.000
_cell.length_c   1.000
_cell.angle_alpha   90.00
_cell.angle_beta   90.00
_cell.angle_gamma   90.00
#
_symmetry.space_group_name_H-M   'P 1'
#
loop_
_entity.id
_entity.type
_entity.pdbx_description
1 polymer ?
#
loop_
_entity_poly.entity_id
_entity_poly.type
_entity_poly.pdbx_seq_one_letter_code
_entity_poly.pdbx_strand_id
1 'polypeptide(L)'
;MGWDAFGLPADNAVINNNSNPKDWTYSNITTMRDQLKLIGFSYDWSREITTCDPDYCNHEQKFFLELYERGLAYQKESLVNWDPVDNTVLANEQVVDGRGWCSGALVEKRQLRQWFLLITNYAEELLNEIAKLDSWPDSVNSMQENG
;
A
#
# COMPACT_ATOMS: atom_id res chain seq x y z
N MET A 1 -16.21 0.55 -7.71
CA MET A 1 -15.52 1.64 -6.97
C MET A 1 -15.18 1.09 -5.59
N GLY A 2 -14.15 1.60 -4.93
CA GLY A 2 -13.81 1.19 -3.57
C GLY A 2 -12.92 2.20 -2.88
N TRP A 3 -12.59 1.93 -1.63
CA TRP A 3 -11.87 2.83 -0.75
C TRP A 3 -10.62 2.16 -0.23
N ASP A 4 -9.47 2.72 -0.58
CA ASP A 4 -8.22 2.39 0.08
C ASP A 4 -8.15 3.15 1.41
N ALA A 5 -8.37 2.41 2.50
CA ALA A 5 -8.85 2.94 3.77
C ALA A 5 -7.92 2.63 4.96
N PHE A 6 -6.75 2.03 4.69
CA PHE A 6 -5.67 1.82 5.66
C PHE A 6 -4.43 2.64 5.29
N GLY A 7 -3.48 2.70 6.22
CA GLY A 7 -2.14 3.22 5.98
C GLY A 7 -1.93 4.66 6.46
N LEU A 8 -0.67 5.11 6.30
CA LEU A 8 -0.16 6.35 6.86
C LEU A 8 -1.01 7.60 6.55
N PRO A 9 -1.59 7.78 5.35
CA PRO A 9 -2.43 8.95 5.08
C PRO A 9 -3.68 9.01 5.97
N ALA A 10 -4.34 7.86 6.18
CA ALA A 10 -5.51 7.77 7.05
C ALA A 10 -5.12 7.94 8.52
N ASP A 11 -4.07 7.25 8.96
CA ASP A 11 -3.60 7.30 10.35
C ASP A 11 -3.13 8.70 10.75
N ASN A 12 -2.34 9.37 9.91
CA ASN A 12 -1.85 10.73 10.16
C ASN A 12 -3.00 11.75 10.22
N ALA A 13 -4.02 11.61 9.37
CA ALA A 13 -5.21 12.46 9.41
C ALA A 13 -6.00 12.28 10.72
N VAL A 14 -6.04 11.07 11.26
CA VAL A 14 -6.73 10.76 12.51
C VAL A 14 -5.99 11.32 13.72
N ILE A 15 -4.66 11.16 13.76
CA ILE A 15 -3.80 11.72 14.82
C ILE A 15 -3.95 13.23 14.87
N ASN A 16 -3.92 13.92 13.72
CA ASN A 16 -4.03 15.37 13.64
C ASN A 16 -5.40 15.90 14.10
N ASN A 17 -6.46 15.13 13.87
CA ASN A 17 -7.83 15.52 14.22
C ASN A 17 -8.30 14.98 15.58
N ASN A 18 -7.44 14.24 16.28
CA ASN A 18 -7.74 13.56 17.55
C ASN A 18 -9.07 12.79 17.50
N SER A 19 -9.31 12.07 16.40
CA SER A 19 -10.54 11.36 16.11
C SER A 19 -10.38 9.85 16.25
N ASN A 20 -11.49 9.11 16.19
CA ASN A 20 -11.42 7.65 16.07
C ASN A 20 -11.09 7.27 14.61
N PRO A 21 -10.09 6.41 14.34
CA PRO A 21 -9.70 6.07 12.97
C PRO A 21 -10.85 5.49 12.14
N LYS A 22 -11.65 4.63 12.74
CA LYS A 22 -12.79 4.01 12.08
C LYS A 22 -13.81 5.07 11.69
N ASP A 23 -14.26 5.87 12.65
CA ASP A 23 -15.32 6.86 12.43
C ASP A 23 -14.88 7.91 11.40
N TRP A 24 -13.62 8.36 11.47
CA TRP A 24 -13.03 9.28 10.51
C TRP A 24 -13.05 8.72 9.09
N THR A 25 -12.58 7.49 8.91
CA THR A 25 -12.52 6.82 7.61
C THR A 25 -13.91 6.63 7.01
N TYR A 26 -14.88 6.10 7.76
CA TYR A 26 -16.24 5.89 7.24
C TYR A 26 -16.99 7.21 6.98
N SER A 27 -16.71 8.26 7.75
CA SER A 27 -17.24 9.60 7.48
C SER A 27 -16.72 10.15 6.16
N ASN A 28 -15.40 10.06 5.92
CA ASN A 28 -14.78 10.51 4.68
C ASN A 28 -15.28 9.72 3.47
N ILE A 29 -15.38 8.39 3.59
CA ILE A 29 -15.96 7.51 2.58
C ILE A 29 -17.37 7.98 2.20
N THR A 30 -18.21 8.28 3.20
CA THR A 30 -19.58 8.74 2.95
C THR A 30 -19.59 10.08 2.20
N THR A 31 -18.79 11.05 2.63
CA THR A 31 -18.67 12.34 1.95
C THR A 31 -18.17 12.20 0.51
N MET A 32 -17.12 11.41 0.28
CA MET A 32 -16.57 11.21 -1.07
C MET A 32 -17.54 10.43 -1.97
N ARG A 33 -18.28 9.46 -1.42
CA ARG A 33 -19.32 8.72 -2.16
C ARG A 33 -20.38 9.68 -2.70
N ASP A 34 -20.87 10.58 -1.86
CA ASP A 34 -21.88 11.55 -2.25
C ASP A 34 -21.36 12.54 -3.30
N GLN A 35 -20.10 12.98 -3.17
CA GLN A 35 -19.44 13.81 -4.20
C GLN A 35 -19.32 13.09 -5.55
N LEU A 36 -18.89 11.83 -5.57
CA LEU A 36 -18.78 11.04 -6.81
C LEU A 36 -20.14 10.81 -7.47
N LYS A 37 -21.19 10.59 -6.67
CA LYS A 37 -22.58 10.50 -7.16
C LYS A 37 -23.06 11.82 -7.75
N LEU A 38 -22.72 12.95 -7.13
CA LEU A 38 -23.10 14.28 -7.61
C LEU A 38 -22.46 14.62 -8.96
N ILE A 39 -21.20 14.22 -9.16
CA ILE A 39 -20.48 14.39 -10.44
C ILE A 39 -21.12 13.55 -11.56
N GLY A 40 -21.90 12.52 -11.20
CA GLY A 40 -22.61 11.67 -12.15
C GLY A 40 -21.77 10.50 -12.67
N PHE A 41 -20.76 10.06 -11.91
CA PHE A 41 -20.02 8.85 -12.27
C PHE A 41 -20.90 7.60 -12.10
N SER A 42 -21.08 6.87 -13.19
CA SER A 42 -21.91 5.65 -13.26
C SER A 42 -21.18 4.42 -12.74
N TYR A 43 -20.77 4.42 -11.47
CA TYR A 43 -20.21 3.23 -10.82
C TYR A 43 -21.29 2.23 -10.42
N ASP A 44 -20.98 0.94 -10.53
CA ASP A 44 -21.75 -0.12 -9.88
C ASP A 44 -21.44 -0.12 -8.37
N TRP A 45 -22.25 0.63 -7.61
CA TRP A 45 -22.14 0.72 -6.16
C TRP A 45 -22.50 -0.58 -5.43
N SER A 46 -23.08 -1.58 -6.10
CA SER A 46 -23.31 -2.90 -5.49
C SER A 46 -22.01 -3.69 -5.28
N ARG A 47 -20.92 -3.26 -5.94
CA ARG A 47 -19.57 -3.85 -5.86
C ARG A 47 -18.60 -2.97 -5.07
N GLU A 48 -19.14 -2.10 -4.24
CA GLU A 48 -18.34 -1.22 -3.40
C GLU A 48 -17.57 -2.02 -2.34
N ILE A 49 -16.27 -1.74 -2.19
CA ILE A 49 -15.40 -2.38 -1.20
C ILE A 49 -14.62 -1.33 -0.42
N THR A 50 -14.32 -1.63 0.84
CA THR A 50 -13.48 -0.80 1.72
C THR A 50 -12.36 -1.68 2.27
N THR A 51 -11.10 -1.32 2.07
CA THR A 51 -9.97 -2.21 2.41
C THR A 51 -9.81 -2.44 3.91
N CYS A 52 -10.35 -1.56 4.77
CA CYS A 52 -10.35 -1.73 6.23
C CYS A 52 -11.54 -2.50 6.80
N ASP A 53 -12.48 -2.97 5.96
CA ASP A 53 -13.57 -3.82 6.43
C ASP A 53 -13.06 -5.22 6.81
N PRO A 54 -13.50 -5.82 7.93
CA PRO A 54 -13.06 -7.14 8.36
C PRO A 54 -13.24 -8.23 7.29
N ASP A 55 -14.35 -8.17 6.55
CA ASP A 55 -14.65 -9.15 5.48
C ASP A 55 -13.60 -9.09 4.37
N TYR A 56 -13.06 -7.90 4.06
CA TYR A 56 -11.97 -7.73 3.11
C TYR A 56 -10.62 -8.18 3.72
N CYS A 57 -10.32 -7.74 4.94
CA CYS A 57 -9.07 -8.06 5.65
C CYS A 57 -8.87 -9.57 5.82
N ASN A 58 -9.95 -10.33 6.03
CA ASN A 58 -9.89 -11.79 6.16
C ASN A 58 -9.29 -12.47 4.92
N HIS A 59 -9.56 -11.93 3.73
CA HIS A 59 -8.98 -12.46 2.49
C HIS A 59 -7.48 -12.20 2.42
N GLU A 60 -7.03 -10.99 2.77
CA GLU A 60 -5.60 -10.64 2.80
C GLU A 60 -4.83 -11.48 3.82
N GLN A 61 -5.36 -11.62 5.05
CA GLN A 61 -4.75 -12.44 6.10
C GLN A 61 -4.61 -13.89 5.66
N LYS A 62 -5.67 -14.47 5.07
CA LYS A 62 -5.62 -15.84 4.53
C LYS A 62 -4.56 -15.97 3.44
N PHE A 63 -4.51 -15.03 2.50
CA PHE A 63 -3.53 -15.06 1.42
C PHE A 63 -2.10 -14.93 1.94
N PHE A 64 -1.85 -14.06 2.92
CA PHE A 64 -0.55 -13.94 3.57
C PHE A 64 -0.11 -15.26 4.23
N LEU A 65 -1.02 -15.93 4.94
CA LEU A 65 -0.73 -17.23 5.55
C LEU A 65 -0.39 -18.29 4.48
N GLU A 66 -1.10 -18.33 3.36
CA GLU A 66 -0.78 -19.23 2.25
C GLU A 66 0.62 -18.92 1.64
N LEU A 67 0.98 -17.65 1.50
CA LEU A 67 2.32 -17.24 1.08
C LEU A 67 3.39 -17.67 2.10
N TYR A 68 3.10 -17.53 3.39
CA TYR A 68 3.99 -17.95 4.48
C TYR A 68 4.22 -19.46 4.47
N GLU A 69 3.15 -20.25 4.37
CA GLU A 69 3.22 -21.71 4.29
C GLU A 69 4.01 -22.21 3.08
N ARG A 70 4.00 -21.44 1.97
CA ARG A 70 4.79 -21.72 0.77
C ARG A 70 6.22 -21.17 0.80
N GLY A 71 6.63 -20.53 1.90
CA GLY A 71 7.95 -19.91 2.04
C GLY A 71 8.15 -18.64 1.20
N LEU A 72 7.08 -18.05 0.69
CA LEU A 72 7.08 -16.81 -0.09
C LEU A 72 6.94 -15.56 0.80
N ALA A 73 6.31 -15.68 1.97
CA ALA A 73 6.40 -14.69 3.04
C ALA A 73 7.33 -15.21 4.14
N TYR A 74 8.24 -14.38 4.65
CA TYR A 74 9.21 -14.81 5.65
C TYR A 74 9.68 -13.65 6.53
N GLN A 75 10.25 -13.97 7.69
CA GLN A 75 10.90 -12.98 8.54
C GLN A 75 12.42 -13.10 8.45
N LYS A 76 13.10 -11.96 8.38
CA LYS A 76 14.56 -11.87 8.58
C LYS A 76 14.91 -10.59 9.32
N GLU A 77 16.06 -10.61 9.98
CA GLU A 77 16.71 -9.37 10.38
C GLU A 77 17.33 -8.70 9.15
N SER A 78 17.02 -7.43 8.95
CA SER A 78 17.55 -6.65 7.83
C SER A 78 17.79 -5.23 8.28
N LEU A 79 18.72 -4.57 7.59
CA LEU A 79 18.80 -3.12 7.61
C LEU A 79 17.61 -2.60 6.81
N VAL A 80 16.73 -1.83 7.45
CA VAL A 80 15.50 -1.32 6.84
C VAL A 80 15.47 0.20 6.86
N ASN A 81 14.66 0.80 5.98
CA ASN A 81 14.37 2.22 5.97
C ASN A 81 13.45 2.52 7.15
N TRP A 82 13.83 3.43 8.03
CA TRP A 82 13.05 3.85 9.18
C TRP A 82 12.69 5.33 9.06
N ASP A 83 11.40 5.64 9.16
CA ASP A 83 10.93 7.01 9.28
C ASP A 83 10.86 7.42 10.76
N PRO A 84 11.68 8.40 11.21
CA PRO A 84 11.69 8.82 12.62
C PRO A 84 10.48 9.65 13.03
N VAL A 85 9.71 10.18 12.09
CA VAL A 85 8.50 10.97 12.36
C VAL A 85 7.27 10.06 12.40
N ASP A 86 7.08 9.26 11.36
CA ASP A 86 5.96 8.30 11.29
C ASP A 86 6.21 7.07 12.19
N ASN A 87 7.42 6.91 12.73
CA ASN A 87 7.84 5.82 13.62
C ASN A 87 7.53 4.43 13.04
N THR A 88 7.84 4.26 11.76
CA THR A 88 7.52 3.05 11.01
C THR A 88 8.63 2.66 10.04
N VAL A 89 8.62 1.40 9.61
CA VAL A 89 9.47 0.91 8.55
C VAL A 89 8.86 1.27 7.20
N LEU A 90 9.68 1.75 6.28
CA LEU A 90 9.30 2.07 4.91
C LEU A 90 9.84 1.02 3.93
N ALA A 91 9.03 0.66 2.93
CA ALA A 91 9.52 -0.03 1.75
C ALA A 91 10.47 0.88 0.94
N ASN A 92 11.25 0.34 0.02
CA ASN A 92 12.17 1.16 -0.78
C ASN A 92 11.41 2.18 -1.64
N GLU A 93 10.26 1.77 -2.15
CA GLU A 93 9.36 2.54 -3.01
C GLU A 93 8.70 3.71 -2.26
N GLN A 94 8.72 3.68 -0.91
CA GLN A 94 8.21 4.74 -0.04
C GLN A 94 9.29 5.74 0.38
N VAL A 95 10.52 5.58 -0.13
CA VAL A 95 11.63 6.51 0.09
C VAL A 95 11.91 7.30 -1.18
N VAL A 96 11.60 8.59 -1.16
CA VAL A 96 11.79 9.51 -2.29
C VAL A 96 12.89 10.50 -1.94
N ASP A 97 13.96 10.55 -2.73
CA ASP A 97 15.13 11.41 -2.50
C ASP A 97 15.72 11.28 -1.08
N GLY A 98 15.73 10.04 -0.55
CA GLY A 98 16.23 9.73 0.80
C GLY A 98 15.29 10.15 1.94
N ARG A 99 14.05 10.52 1.62
CA ARG A 99 13.04 11.00 2.58
C ARG A 99 11.80 10.13 2.59
N GLY A 100 11.12 10.08 3.73
CA GLY A 100 9.86 9.37 3.87
C GLY A 100 8.77 10.02 3.02
N TRP A 101 8.00 9.21 2.29
CA TRP A 101 6.98 9.69 1.36
C TRP A 101 5.90 10.57 2.00
N CYS A 102 5.43 10.23 3.21
CA CYS A 102 4.40 11.00 3.91
C CYS A 102 4.97 12.11 4.79
N SER A 103 6.00 11.81 5.59
CA SER A 103 6.55 12.76 6.56
C SER A 103 7.51 13.79 5.94
N GLY A 104 8.17 13.46 4.83
CA GLY A 104 9.30 14.20 4.27
C GLY A 104 10.57 14.15 5.14
N ALA A 105 10.59 13.38 6.22
CA ALA A 105 11.73 13.26 7.12
C ALA A 105 12.89 12.52 6.47
N LEU A 106 14.13 12.81 6.89
CA LEU A 106 15.29 12.06 6.41
C LEU A 106 15.22 10.62 6.93
N VAL A 107 15.30 9.65 6.04
CA VAL A 107 15.18 8.23 6.39
C VAL A 107 16.46 7.74 7.07
N GLU A 108 16.28 7.02 8.17
CA GLU A 108 17.36 6.35 8.90
C GLU A 108 17.47 4.89 8.48
N LYS A 109 18.64 4.29 8.71
CA LYS A 109 18.82 2.84 8.58
C LYS A 109 18.80 2.20 9.97
N ARG A 110 17.91 1.25 10.20
CA ARG A 110 17.82 0.49 11.46
C ARG A 110 17.85 -1.00 11.21
N GLN A 111 18.51 -1.75 12.09
CA GLN A 111 18.51 -3.21 12.06
C GLN A 111 17.27 -3.71 12.80
N LEU A 112 16.32 -4.29 12.09
CA LEU A 112 15.07 -4.80 12.66
C LEU A 112 14.69 -6.14 12.05
N ARG A 113 14.00 -6.97 12.82
CA ARG A 113 13.33 -8.18 12.30
C ARG A 113 12.01 -7.76 11.69
N GLN A 114 11.84 -8.02 10.39
CA GLN A 114 10.66 -7.60 9.62
C GLN A 114 10.16 -8.72 8.72
N TRP A 115 8.92 -8.57 8.23
CA TRP A 115 8.33 -9.44 7.23
C TRP A 115 8.75 -9.00 5.82
N PHE A 116 8.98 -9.98 4.95
CA PHE A 116 9.33 -9.77 3.55
C PHE A 116 8.55 -10.74 2.68
N LEU A 117 8.22 -10.30 1.47
CA LEU A 117 7.77 -11.15 0.39
C LEU A 117 8.95 -11.46 -0.53
N LEU A 118 9.07 -12.71 -0.96
CA LEU A 118 10.16 -13.19 -1.83
C LEU A 118 9.88 -12.84 -3.29
N ILE A 119 9.60 -11.55 -3.56
CA ILE A 119 9.29 -11.04 -4.90
C ILE A 119 10.45 -11.25 -5.89
N THR A 120 11.68 -11.32 -5.39
CA THR A 120 12.88 -11.58 -6.21
C THR A 120 12.83 -12.93 -6.94
N ASN A 121 12.08 -13.92 -6.42
CA ASN A 121 11.87 -15.18 -7.14
C ASN A 121 11.04 -15.01 -8.43
N TYR A 122 10.31 -13.90 -8.55
CA TYR A 122 9.47 -13.57 -9.70
C TYR A 122 10.06 -12.43 -10.55
N ALA A 123 11.26 -11.93 -10.22
CA ALA A 123 11.83 -10.76 -10.89
C ALA A 123 12.03 -10.97 -12.40
N GLU A 124 12.58 -12.13 -12.80
CA GLU A 124 12.78 -12.46 -14.23
C GLU A 124 11.44 -12.66 -14.97
N GLU A 125 10.47 -13.30 -14.31
CA GLU A 125 9.11 -13.46 -14.87
C GLU A 125 8.46 -12.09 -15.09
N LEU A 126 8.43 -11.24 -14.07
CA LEU A 126 7.87 -9.89 -14.14
C LEU A 126 8.55 -9.07 -15.25
N LEU A 127 9.88 -9.12 -15.36
CA LEU A 127 10.63 -8.40 -16.38
C LEU A 127 10.27 -8.89 -17.81
N ASN A 128 10.17 -10.21 -18.00
CA ASN A 128 9.82 -10.78 -19.29
C ASN A 128 8.35 -10.52 -19.68
N GLU A 129 7.43 -10.41 -18.72
CA GLU A 129 6.03 -10.11 -18.99
C GLU A 129 5.80 -8.63 -19.34
N ILE A 130 6.62 -7.69 -18.83
CA ILE A 130 6.54 -6.26 -19.21
C ILE A 130 6.65 -6.07 -20.73
N ALA A 131 7.54 -6.83 -21.39
CA ALA A 131 7.72 -6.78 -22.84
C ALA A 131 6.49 -7.20 -23.65
N LYS A 132 5.48 -7.80 -23.02
CA LYS A 132 4.22 -8.23 -23.66
C LYS A 132 3.06 -7.24 -23.42
N LEU A 133 3.28 -6.17 -22.66
CA LEU A 133 2.26 -5.17 -22.31
C LEU A 133 2.18 -4.07 -23.39
N ASP A 134 1.73 -4.45 -24.59
CA ASP A 134 1.68 -3.55 -25.77
C ASP A 134 0.79 -2.30 -25.60
N SER A 135 -0.09 -2.30 -24.59
CA SER A 135 -1.02 -1.20 -24.31
C SER A 135 -0.56 -0.27 -23.17
N TRP A 136 0.56 -0.58 -22.54
CA TRP A 136 1.11 0.24 -21.47
C TRP A 136 1.94 1.39 -22.03
N PRO A 137 1.92 2.58 -21.38
CA PRO A 137 2.81 3.65 -21.77
C PRO A 137 4.28 3.25 -21.59
N ASP A 138 5.11 3.55 -22.59
CA ASP A 138 6.56 3.23 -22.57
C ASP A 138 7.25 3.74 -21.31
N SER A 139 6.87 4.94 -20.84
CA SER A 139 7.42 5.52 -19.62
C SER A 139 7.17 4.65 -18.37
N VAL A 140 6.02 3.99 -18.28
CA VAL A 140 5.70 3.09 -17.17
C VAL A 140 6.52 1.82 -17.28
N ASN A 141 6.59 1.22 -18.48
CA ASN A 141 7.40 0.02 -18.71
C ASN A 141 8.88 0.28 -18.36
N SER A 142 9.45 1.38 -18.85
CA SER A 142 10.82 1.77 -18.53
C SER A 142 11.05 2.04 -17.03
N MET A 143 10.06 2.55 -16.29
CA MET A 143 10.20 2.71 -14.83
C MET A 143 10.28 1.36 -14.11
N GLN A 144 9.51 0.38 -14.55
CA GLN A 144 9.51 -0.97 -13.96
C GLN A 144 10.79 -1.75 -14.29
N GLU A 145 11.34 -1.58 -15.50
CA GLU A 145 12.61 -2.24 -15.91
C GLU A 145 13.84 -1.74 -15.14
N ASN A 146 13.79 -0.51 -14.63
CA ASN A 146 14.93 0.17 -14.01
C ASN A 146 14.82 0.32 -12.47
N GLY A 147 13.77 -0.22 -11.85
CA GLY A 147 13.53 -0.20 -10.39
C GLY A 147 14.22 -1.34 -9.67
#